data_AF-A0A354PCD0-F1
#
_entry.id   AF-A0A354PCD0-F1
#
_cell.length_a   1.000
_cell.length_b   1.000
_cell.length_c   1.000
_cell.angle_alpha   90.00
_cell.angle_beta   90.00
_cell.angle_gamma   90.00
#
_symmetry.space_group_name_H-M   'P 1'
#
loop_
_entity.id
_entity.type
_entity.pdbx_description
1 polymer ?
#
loop_
_entity_poly.entity_id
_entity_poly.type
_entity_poly.pdbx_seq_one_letter_code
_entity_poly.pdbx_strand_id
1 'polypeptide(L)'
;MTLSSLNRRTLIRSLFSSSLLMPGVMSELLAADENPLRPRMPHRKAAAKSIIFIYATGGVSHIDTFDPKPTSGGRDGTGADKLMGNLFGAKPNEKCGTEVSNLFPHLREAMDEICVIRSMRASHFDHSEATLGMHTGSPTFARPSMGSWVSYGLGTVNQNLPSFIVIAPHLPYGGTQVFASDFLPAVHQGTRVLPGDNPIANLKPPGSSGDLQELEFGLVDALNHRETYEPQHQAGGRAHERHDDFCTSRAFRDGLSRATT
;
A
#
# COMPACT_ATOMS: atom_id res chain seq x y z
N MET A 1 0.15 -69.70 9.30
CA MET A 1 0.44 -68.47 10.08
C MET A 1 -0.86 -68.02 10.71
N THR A 2 -0.93 -68.06 12.03
CA THR A 2 -2.11 -67.84 12.88
C THR A 2 -2.46 -66.34 12.97
N LEU A 3 -3.73 -66.00 12.73
CA LEU A 3 -4.33 -64.66 12.91
C LEU A 3 -4.45 -64.28 14.39
N SER A 4 -3.33 -64.16 15.10
CA SER A 4 -3.29 -63.79 16.51
C SER A 4 -2.80 -62.34 16.70
N SER A 5 -3.72 -61.49 17.19
CA SER A 5 -3.52 -60.16 17.82
C SER A 5 -3.45 -58.89 16.95
N LEU A 6 -4.50 -58.60 16.18
CA LEU A 6 -4.78 -57.20 15.82
C LEU A 6 -5.51 -56.52 17.00
N ASN A 7 -4.75 -55.83 17.85
CA ASN A 7 -5.31 -55.06 18.97
C ASN A 7 -6.00 -53.79 18.43
N ARG A 8 -7.18 -53.45 18.97
CA ARG A 8 -7.98 -52.27 18.60
C ARG A 8 -7.15 -50.98 18.62
N ARG A 9 -6.20 -50.88 19.55
CA ARG A 9 -5.24 -49.76 19.65
C ARG A 9 -4.28 -49.68 18.47
N THR A 10 -3.83 -50.80 17.94
CA THR A 10 -2.92 -50.86 16.77
C THR A 10 -3.65 -50.50 15.49
N LEU A 11 -4.92 -50.92 15.37
CA LEU A 11 -5.78 -50.61 14.23
C LEU A 11 -6.20 -49.12 14.20
N ILE A 12 -6.47 -48.52 15.37
CA ILE A 12 -6.71 -47.06 15.47
C ILE A 12 -5.42 -46.28 15.18
N ARG A 13 -4.25 -46.72 15.64
CA ARG A 13 -2.96 -46.08 15.32
C ARG A 13 -2.60 -46.19 13.84
N SER A 14 -2.88 -47.31 13.18
CA SER A 14 -2.62 -47.46 11.75
C SER A 14 -3.57 -46.58 10.92
N LEU A 15 -4.85 -46.50 11.28
CA LEU A 15 -5.83 -45.63 10.61
C LEU A 15 -5.48 -44.14 10.72
N PHE A 16 -4.92 -43.70 11.84
CA PHE A 16 -4.44 -42.31 11.97
C PHE A 16 -3.23 -42.01 11.06
N SER A 17 -2.36 -42.99 10.84
CA SER A 17 -1.17 -42.83 9.99
C SER A 17 -1.43 -43.03 8.49
N SER A 18 -2.56 -43.65 8.12
CA SER A 18 -2.92 -43.96 6.72
C SER A 18 -4.19 -43.27 6.22
N SER A 19 -4.78 -42.35 7.01
CA SER A 19 -5.96 -41.61 6.57
C SER A 19 -5.61 -40.60 5.47
N LEU A 20 -6.37 -40.62 4.38
CA LEU A 20 -6.42 -39.55 3.36
C LEU A 20 -6.77 -38.17 3.95
N LEU A 21 -7.24 -38.14 5.19
CA LEU A 21 -7.51 -36.92 5.97
C LEU A 21 -6.23 -36.29 6.53
N MET A 22 -5.17 -37.06 6.79
CA MET A 22 -3.92 -36.54 7.38
C MET A 22 -3.22 -35.54 6.45
N PRO A 23 -3.06 -35.78 5.14
CA PRO A 23 -2.53 -34.76 4.23
C PRO A 23 -3.35 -33.46 4.22
N GLY A 24 -4.68 -33.56 4.30
CA GLY A 24 -5.57 -32.39 4.36
C GLY A 24 -5.41 -31.60 5.65
N VAL A 25 -5.50 -32.29 6.80
CA VAL A 25 -5.32 -31.70 8.13
C VAL A 25 -3.90 -31.16 8.32
N MET A 26 -2.87 -31.86 7.83
CA MET A 26 -1.49 -31.39 7.86
C MET A 26 -1.27 -30.21 6.92
N SER A 27 -1.88 -30.19 5.73
CA SER A 27 -1.83 -29.03 4.83
C SER A 27 -2.54 -27.82 5.42
N GLU A 28 -3.64 -28.02 6.13
CA GLU A 28 -4.39 -26.97 6.81
C GLU A 28 -3.61 -26.44 8.04
N LEU A 29 -2.97 -27.33 8.81
CA LEU A 29 -2.06 -26.98 9.91
C LEU A 29 -0.79 -26.27 9.42
N LEU A 30 -0.22 -26.69 8.28
CA LEU A 30 0.94 -26.04 7.67
C LEU A 30 0.56 -24.72 7.00
N ALA A 31 -0.64 -24.60 6.45
CA ALA A 31 -1.17 -23.35 5.90
C ALA A 31 -1.56 -22.34 7.01
N ALA A 32 -1.95 -22.83 8.19
CA ALA A 32 -2.33 -22.00 9.32
C ALA A 32 -1.16 -21.29 10.02
N ASP A 33 0.10 -21.68 9.77
CA ASP A 33 1.27 -21.20 10.53
C ASP A 33 2.10 -20.10 9.82
N GLU A 34 1.77 -19.73 8.58
CA GLU A 34 2.44 -18.61 7.92
C GLU A 34 1.71 -17.30 8.20
N ASN A 35 1.91 -16.73 9.40
CA ASN A 35 1.58 -15.34 9.63
C ASN A 35 2.44 -14.47 8.67
N PRO A 36 1.84 -13.84 7.63
CA PRO A 36 2.61 -13.13 6.62
C PRO A 36 3.28 -11.86 7.17
N LEU A 37 2.82 -11.40 8.34
CA LEU A 37 3.31 -10.22 9.04
C LEU A 37 4.32 -10.55 10.15
N ARG A 38 4.73 -11.81 10.30
CA ARG A 38 5.78 -12.19 11.27
C ARG A 38 7.05 -11.35 11.02
N PRO A 39 7.68 -10.76 12.06
CA PRO A 39 8.94 -10.05 11.91
C PRO A 39 9.98 -10.87 11.14
N ARG A 40 10.62 -10.23 10.17
CA ARG A 40 11.66 -10.85 9.35
C ARG A 40 13.02 -10.22 9.66
N MET A 41 14.06 -11.04 9.67
CA MET A 41 15.41 -10.53 9.79
C MET A 41 15.83 -9.86 8.47
N PRO A 42 16.29 -8.60 8.49
CA PRO A 42 16.79 -7.95 7.29
C PRO A 42 18.09 -8.64 6.81
N HIS A 43 18.30 -8.67 5.50
CA HIS A 43 19.52 -9.23 4.89
C HIS A 43 20.82 -8.49 5.30
N ARG A 44 20.68 -7.26 5.81
CA ARG A 44 21.78 -6.41 6.26
C ARG A 44 21.47 -5.89 7.67
N LYS A 45 22.52 -5.70 8.47
CA LYS A 45 22.38 -5.02 9.77
C LYS A 45 21.94 -3.58 9.53
N ALA A 46 20.76 -3.21 10.04
CA ALA A 46 20.23 -1.87 9.91
C ALA A 46 21.07 -0.87 10.72
N ALA A 47 21.38 0.29 10.11
CA ALA A 47 22.07 1.40 10.79
C ALA A 47 21.13 2.21 11.70
N ALA A 48 19.82 2.22 11.38
CA ALA A 48 18.78 2.91 12.13
C ALA A 48 17.64 1.94 12.48
N LYS A 49 16.97 2.18 13.62
CA LYS A 49 15.79 1.43 14.05
C LYS A 49 14.48 2.02 13.52
N SER A 50 14.47 3.33 13.28
CA SER A 50 13.29 4.10 12.88
C SER A 50 13.71 5.18 11.92
N ILE A 51 12.86 5.47 10.93
CA ILE A 51 13.09 6.49 9.91
C ILE A 51 11.87 7.41 9.92
N ILE A 52 12.13 8.72 10.00
CA ILE A 52 11.10 9.73 9.76
C ILE A 52 11.30 10.21 8.33
N PHE A 53 10.34 9.94 7.48
CA PHE A 53 10.31 10.41 6.10
C PHE A 53 9.31 11.55 5.98
N ILE A 54 9.78 12.71 5.50
CA ILE A 54 8.96 13.90 5.31
C ILE A 54 8.91 14.17 3.81
N TYR A 55 7.71 14.09 3.24
CA TYR A 55 7.45 14.50 1.87
C TYR A 55 6.58 15.76 1.89
N ALA A 56 7.12 16.86 1.36
CA ALA A 56 6.43 18.14 1.31
C ALA A 56 5.84 18.36 -0.10
N THR A 57 4.57 17.97 -0.31
CA THR A 57 3.89 18.26 -1.57
C THR A 57 3.74 19.77 -1.77
N GLY A 58 4.16 20.28 -2.92
CA GLY A 58 4.18 21.72 -3.17
C GLY A 58 5.21 22.48 -2.33
N GLY A 59 6.22 21.78 -1.79
CA GLY A 59 7.29 22.37 -1.01
C GLY A 59 8.15 23.37 -1.80
N VAL A 60 9.01 24.08 -1.07
CA VAL A 60 9.90 25.11 -1.63
C VAL A 60 10.86 24.49 -2.65
N SER A 61 11.12 25.20 -3.75
CA SER A 61 12.05 24.75 -4.80
C SER A 61 13.43 24.40 -4.24
N HIS A 62 14.08 23.38 -4.81
CA HIS A 62 15.46 23.02 -4.48
C HIS A 62 16.45 24.17 -4.75
N ILE A 63 16.16 24.99 -5.76
CA ILE A 63 16.94 26.18 -6.14
C ILE A 63 16.88 27.25 -5.04
N ASP A 64 15.74 27.37 -4.37
CA ASP A 64 15.48 28.32 -3.29
C ASP A 64 15.86 27.76 -1.90
N THR A 65 16.37 26.53 -1.82
CA THR A 65 16.68 25.84 -0.56
C THR A 65 18.13 25.38 -0.49
N PHE A 66 18.44 24.15 -0.90
CA PHE A 66 19.72 23.47 -0.64
C PHE A 66 20.59 23.25 -1.89
N ASP A 67 20.15 23.73 -3.04
CA ASP A 67 20.89 23.61 -4.29
C ASP A 67 20.74 24.90 -5.14
N PRO A 68 21.17 26.06 -4.57
CA PRO A 68 21.13 27.32 -5.30
C PRO A 68 21.94 27.17 -6.58
N LYS A 69 21.34 27.59 -7.70
CA LYS A 69 22.01 27.59 -9.00
C LYS A 69 22.60 28.98 -9.26
N PRO A 70 23.79 29.06 -9.89
CA PRO A 70 24.37 30.31 -10.31
C PRO A 70 23.53 30.89 -11.46
N THR A 71 22.47 31.61 -11.11
CA THR A 71 21.65 32.37 -12.06
C THR A 71 22.01 33.85 -11.95
N SER A 72 21.88 34.58 -13.05
CA SER A 72 22.32 35.97 -13.23
C SER A 72 21.55 37.05 -12.42
N GLY A 73 21.13 36.77 -11.18
CA GLY A 73 20.34 37.71 -10.37
C GLY A 73 18.84 37.66 -10.69
N GLY A 74 18.38 36.53 -11.21
CA GLY A 74 16.98 36.26 -11.46
C GLY A 74 16.62 36.44 -12.93
N ARG A 75 16.27 35.31 -13.55
CA ARG A 75 15.62 35.13 -14.85
C ARG A 75 16.55 34.88 -16.04
N ASP A 76 17.19 33.71 -16.06
CA ASP A 76 17.78 33.17 -17.28
C ASP A 76 16.68 32.44 -18.10
N GLY A 77 16.31 32.99 -19.26
CA GLY A 77 15.32 32.42 -20.18
C GLY A 77 14.45 33.47 -20.90
N THR A 78 13.95 33.14 -22.10
CA THR A 78 13.00 33.97 -22.89
C THR A 78 11.64 33.26 -22.98
N GLY A 79 10.56 33.85 -22.43
CA GLY A 79 9.19 33.31 -22.57
C GLY A 79 8.44 33.08 -21.26
N ALA A 80 7.31 32.34 -21.33
CA ALA A 80 6.46 31.99 -20.20
C ALA A 80 7.08 30.93 -19.26
N ASP A 81 8.09 30.19 -19.74
CA ASP A 81 8.82 29.15 -19.00
C ASP A 81 10.03 29.70 -18.23
N LYS A 82 9.92 30.93 -17.73
CA LYS A 82 11.04 31.62 -17.09
C LYS A 82 11.34 31.00 -15.72
N LEU A 83 12.40 30.20 -15.64
CA LEU A 83 12.89 29.71 -14.36
C LEU A 83 13.42 30.90 -13.54
N MET A 84 12.82 31.10 -12.37
CA MET A 84 13.33 32.07 -11.42
C MET A 84 14.63 31.53 -10.81
N GLY A 85 15.62 32.42 -10.75
CA GLY A 85 16.82 32.21 -9.94
C GLY A 85 16.48 32.29 -8.46
N ASN A 86 17.44 31.91 -7.61
CA ASN A 86 17.26 32.04 -6.16
C ASN A 86 17.08 33.52 -5.78
N LEU A 87 15.91 33.87 -5.24
CA LEU A 87 15.57 35.25 -4.85
C LEU A 87 15.98 35.59 -3.41
N PHE A 88 16.29 34.58 -2.60
CA PHE A 88 16.51 34.71 -1.15
C PHE A 88 17.99 34.85 -0.79
N GLY A 89 18.88 34.62 -1.76
CA GLY A 89 20.32 34.53 -1.57
C GLY A 89 20.72 33.28 -0.80
N ALA A 90 21.99 32.90 -0.89
CA ALA A 90 22.53 31.73 -0.20
C ALA A 90 23.87 32.08 0.46
N LYS A 91 24.25 31.31 1.47
CA LYS A 91 25.62 31.31 2.01
C LYS A 91 26.06 29.87 2.26
N PRO A 92 27.36 29.57 2.17
CA PRO A 92 27.89 28.26 2.54
C PRO A 92 27.76 28.02 4.05
N ASN A 93 27.53 26.77 4.44
CA ASN A 93 27.83 26.31 5.80
C ASN A 93 29.35 26.42 6.05
N GLU A 94 29.74 26.87 7.23
CA GLU A 94 31.14 27.17 7.55
C GLU A 94 32.06 25.93 7.63
N LYS A 95 31.49 24.75 7.93
CA LYS A 95 32.25 23.52 8.14
C LYS A 95 32.36 22.66 6.86
N CYS A 96 31.26 22.49 6.13
CA CYS A 96 31.19 21.60 4.97
C CYS A 96 31.07 22.34 3.63
N GLY A 97 30.90 23.67 3.64
CA GLY A 97 30.81 24.48 2.43
C GLY A 97 29.50 24.35 1.66
N THR A 98 28.55 23.53 2.11
CA THR A 98 27.26 23.35 1.43
C THR A 98 26.49 24.67 1.41
N GLU A 99 26.20 25.19 0.22
CA GLU A 99 25.39 26.41 0.07
C GLU A 99 23.93 26.16 0.42
N VAL A 100 23.40 26.99 1.32
CA VAL A 100 22.00 26.96 1.75
C VAL A 100 21.42 28.37 1.71
N SER A 101 20.18 28.43 1.23
CA SER A 101 19.36 29.65 1.19
C SER A 101 19.24 30.32 2.54
N ASN A 102 19.18 31.66 2.54
CA ASN A 102 18.96 32.45 3.76
C ASN A 102 17.59 32.21 4.41
N LEU A 103 16.67 31.50 3.74
CA LEU A 103 15.42 31.03 4.34
C LEU A 103 15.62 30.03 5.49
N PHE A 104 16.74 29.29 5.49
CA PHE A 104 16.98 28.22 6.46
C PHE A 104 18.32 28.41 7.20
N PRO A 105 18.51 29.53 7.94
CA PRO A 105 19.79 29.85 8.55
C PRO A 105 20.20 28.82 9.61
N HIS A 106 19.26 28.34 10.43
CA HIS A 106 19.53 27.32 11.46
C HIS A 106 19.81 25.95 10.86
N LEU A 107 19.17 25.61 9.75
CA LEU A 107 19.46 24.35 9.06
C LEU A 107 20.83 24.41 8.38
N ARG A 108 21.20 25.57 7.85
CA ARG A 108 22.54 25.81 7.32
C ARG A 108 23.61 25.48 8.33
N GLU A 109 23.46 25.85 9.61
CA GLU A 109 24.44 25.57 10.67
C GLU A 109 24.70 24.08 10.92
N ALA A 110 23.71 23.23 10.63
CA ALA A 110 23.77 21.78 10.83
C ALA A 110 24.09 20.97 9.55
N MET A 111 24.45 21.62 8.44
CA MET A 111 24.66 20.91 7.17
C MET A 111 25.86 19.96 7.15
N ASP A 112 26.77 20.04 8.12
CA ASP A 112 27.81 19.03 8.29
C ASP A 112 27.27 17.67 8.76
N GLU A 113 26.05 17.63 9.30
CA GLU A 113 25.35 16.42 9.72
C GLU A 113 24.31 15.95 8.70
N ILE A 114 24.12 16.69 7.60
CA ILE A 114 23.06 16.45 6.61
C ILE A 114 23.66 16.04 5.28
N CYS A 115 23.21 14.89 4.76
CA CYS A 115 23.53 14.47 3.40
C CYS A 115 22.50 15.03 2.42
N VAL A 116 22.93 15.90 1.50
CA VAL A 116 22.08 16.41 0.42
C VAL A 116 22.26 15.57 -0.83
N ILE A 117 21.17 14.98 -1.33
CA ILE A 117 21.17 14.20 -2.56
C ILE A 117 20.65 15.08 -3.72
N ARG A 118 21.56 15.56 -4.58
CA ARG A 118 21.25 16.40 -5.76
C ARG A 118 21.10 15.60 -7.07
N SER A 119 21.26 14.28 -7.01
CA SER A 119 21.21 13.38 -8.17
C SER A 119 19.80 12.91 -8.52
N MET A 120 18.79 13.25 -7.72
CA MET A 120 17.40 12.86 -7.99
C MET A 120 16.87 13.56 -9.25
N ARG A 121 16.18 12.80 -10.09
CA ARG A 121 15.50 13.28 -11.29
C ARG A 121 14.06 12.80 -11.27
N ALA A 122 13.14 13.68 -11.63
CA ALA A 122 11.75 13.34 -11.88
C ALA A 122 11.44 13.56 -13.37
N SER A 123 10.61 12.70 -13.93
CA SER A 123 10.20 12.75 -15.34
C SER A 123 8.84 13.44 -15.57
N HIS A 124 8.16 13.82 -14.49
CA HIS A 124 6.80 14.35 -14.50
C HIS A 124 6.75 15.64 -13.68
N PHE A 125 5.95 16.60 -14.12
CA PHE A 125 5.80 17.91 -13.48
C PHE A 125 4.51 18.04 -12.67
N ASP A 126 3.57 17.10 -12.82
CA ASP A 126 2.31 17.10 -12.09
C ASP A 126 2.52 16.71 -10.61
N HIS A 127 1.79 17.39 -9.72
CA HIS A 127 1.90 17.15 -8.28
C HIS A 127 1.48 15.74 -7.88
N SER A 128 0.45 15.19 -8.50
CA SER A 128 -0.08 13.85 -8.20
C SER A 128 0.89 12.79 -8.68
N GLU A 129 1.38 12.91 -9.91
CA GLU A 129 2.35 11.97 -10.50
C GLU A 129 3.68 11.99 -9.76
N ALA A 130 4.19 13.16 -9.39
CA ALA A 130 5.42 13.29 -8.60
C ALA A 130 5.26 12.70 -7.20
N THR A 131 4.10 12.92 -6.56
CA THR A 131 3.79 12.32 -5.25
C THR A 131 3.77 10.80 -5.35
N LEU A 132 3.11 10.25 -6.36
CA LEU A 132 3.04 8.82 -6.60
C LEU A 132 4.43 8.24 -6.88
N GLY A 133 5.19 8.84 -7.81
CA GLY A 133 6.54 8.43 -8.15
C GLY A 133 7.48 8.38 -6.95
N MET A 134 7.38 9.32 -6.01
CA MET A 134 8.15 9.31 -4.76
C MET A 134 7.75 8.20 -3.79
N HIS A 135 6.46 7.85 -3.74
CA HIS A 135 5.95 6.86 -2.79
C HIS A 135 6.00 5.42 -3.33
N THR A 136 5.88 5.22 -4.63
CA THR A 136 5.75 3.89 -5.26
C THR A 136 6.88 3.58 -6.25
N GLY A 137 7.71 4.57 -6.59
CA GLY A 137 8.74 4.45 -7.62
C GLY A 137 8.18 4.45 -9.05
N SER A 138 6.87 4.66 -9.25
CA SER A 138 6.28 4.82 -10.58
C SER A 138 5.18 5.87 -10.58
N PRO A 139 5.24 6.86 -11.48
CA PRO A 139 4.21 7.91 -11.60
C PRO A 139 2.95 7.45 -12.35
N THR A 140 3.01 6.32 -13.07
CA THR A 140 1.94 5.90 -14.00
C THR A 140 1.47 4.46 -13.76
N PHE A 141 2.39 3.53 -13.49
CA PHE A 141 2.04 2.16 -13.24
C PHE A 141 1.74 1.96 -11.76
N ALA A 142 0.68 1.20 -11.48
CA ALA A 142 0.44 0.73 -10.14
C ALA A 142 1.69 0.00 -9.65
N ARG A 143 2.17 0.41 -8.47
CA ARG A 143 3.24 -0.24 -7.75
C ARG A 143 2.97 -0.15 -6.26
N PRO A 144 3.43 -1.13 -5.47
CA PRO A 144 3.32 -1.09 -4.03
C PRO A 144 4.03 0.14 -3.49
N SER A 145 3.39 0.81 -2.54
CA SER A 145 4.00 1.94 -1.83
C SER A 145 5.22 1.52 -1.02
N MET A 146 6.05 2.48 -0.67
CA MET A 146 7.19 2.32 0.22
C MET A 146 6.77 1.68 1.55
N GLY A 147 5.63 2.06 2.13
CA GLY A 147 5.11 1.46 3.36
C GLY A 147 4.71 0.00 3.18
N SER A 148 4.12 -0.35 2.04
CA SER A 148 3.77 -1.72 1.67
C SER A 148 5.03 -2.60 1.51
N TRP A 149 6.08 -2.07 0.88
CA TRP A 149 7.37 -2.76 0.76
C TRP A 149 8.05 -2.97 2.12
N VAL A 150 7.99 -1.98 3.01
CA VAL A 150 8.53 -2.11 4.38
C VAL A 150 7.76 -3.20 5.14
N SER A 151 6.43 -3.16 5.07
CA SER A 151 5.57 -4.18 5.67
C SER A 151 5.85 -5.58 5.14
N TYR A 152 5.98 -5.74 3.81
CA TYR A 152 6.29 -7.02 3.18
C TYR A 152 7.69 -7.53 3.51
N GLY A 153 8.68 -6.64 3.51
CA GLY A 153 10.08 -7.00 3.73
C GLY A 153 10.38 -7.32 5.19
N LEU A 154 9.81 -6.58 6.14
CA LEU A 154 10.17 -6.64 7.56
C LEU A 154 9.09 -7.23 8.46
N GLY A 155 7.83 -7.31 8.00
CA GLY A 155 6.69 -7.65 8.85
C GLY A 155 6.38 -6.55 9.86
N THR A 156 5.75 -6.92 10.97
CA THR A 156 5.44 -6.01 12.08
C THR A 156 5.85 -6.60 13.42
N VAL A 157 6.42 -5.77 14.29
CA VAL A 157 6.69 -6.16 15.70
C VAL A 157 5.41 -6.19 16.54
N ASN A 158 4.33 -5.56 16.07
CA ASN A 158 3.04 -5.53 16.75
C ASN A 158 2.00 -6.30 15.93
N GLN A 159 1.63 -7.49 16.42
CA GLN A 159 0.66 -8.37 15.77
C GLN A 159 -0.80 -8.01 16.08
N ASN A 160 -1.04 -7.03 16.96
CA ASN A 160 -2.38 -6.57 17.32
C ASN A 160 -2.84 -5.36 16.48
N LEU A 161 -1.99 -4.83 15.60
CA LEU A 161 -2.29 -3.70 14.73
C LEU A 161 -1.87 -3.99 13.29
N PRO A 162 -2.49 -3.32 12.30
CA PRO A 162 -2.00 -3.32 10.94
C PRO A 162 -0.53 -2.92 10.89
N SER A 163 0.23 -3.61 10.04
CA SER A 163 1.66 -3.37 9.82
C SER A 163 1.97 -2.02 9.16
N PHE A 164 0.98 -1.45 8.45
CA PHE A 164 1.09 -0.16 7.79
C PHE A 164 -0.17 0.68 8.04
N ILE A 165 -0.02 1.75 8.82
CA ILE A 165 -1.10 2.67 9.21
C ILE A 165 -0.89 4.00 8.51
N VAL A 166 -1.97 4.58 8.00
CA VAL A 166 -1.97 5.87 7.31
C VAL A 166 -2.92 6.81 8.04
N ILE A 167 -2.39 7.80 8.75
CA ILE A 167 -3.23 8.79 9.45
C ILE A 167 -3.41 9.99 8.53
N ALA A 168 -4.60 10.15 7.96
CA ALA A 168 -4.84 11.18 6.95
C ALA A 168 -6.31 11.63 6.94
N PRO A 169 -6.65 12.84 7.44
CA PRO A 169 -8.03 13.34 7.45
C PRO A 169 -8.59 13.49 6.03
N HIS A 170 -7.74 13.88 5.08
CA HIS A 170 -8.04 13.91 3.65
C HIS A 170 -7.11 12.97 2.89
N LEU A 171 -7.50 12.57 1.69
CA LEU A 171 -6.60 11.80 0.84
C LEU A 171 -5.43 12.70 0.40
N PRO A 172 -4.19 12.18 0.40
CA PRO A 172 -3.06 12.89 -0.18
C PRO A 172 -3.21 13.00 -1.70
N TYR A 173 -2.36 13.81 -2.33
CA TYR A 173 -2.18 13.77 -3.79
C TYR A 173 -1.87 12.34 -4.26
N GLY A 174 -2.44 11.92 -5.39
CA GLY A 174 -2.40 10.51 -5.83
C GLY A 174 -3.35 9.57 -5.08
N GLY A 175 -4.15 10.08 -4.13
CA GLY A 175 -5.22 9.32 -3.50
C GLY A 175 -4.74 8.14 -2.67
N THR A 176 -5.43 7.00 -2.77
CA THR A 176 -5.10 5.77 -2.05
C THR A 176 -3.88 5.04 -2.61
N GLN A 177 -3.46 5.37 -3.84
CA GLN A 177 -2.36 4.68 -4.51
C GLN A 177 -1.02 4.88 -3.79
N VAL A 178 -0.82 6.02 -3.12
CA VAL A 178 0.44 6.33 -2.41
C VAL A 178 0.67 5.45 -1.19
N PHE A 179 -0.33 4.67 -0.77
CA PHE A 179 -0.24 3.69 0.30
C PHE A 179 -0.85 2.32 -0.08
N ALA A 180 -0.96 2.03 -1.38
CA ALA A 180 -1.50 0.77 -1.86
C ALA A 180 -0.51 -0.40 -1.74
N SER A 181 -1.00 -1.61 -1.47
CA SER A 181 -0.21 -2.85 -1.61
C SER A 181 -0.05 -3.27 -3.06
N ASP A 182 -1.03 -2.92 -3.91
CA ASP A 182 -1.08 -3.28 -5.32
C ASP A 182 -0.92 -4.79 -5.51
N PHE A 183 0.10 -5.26 -6.25
CA PHE A 183 0.33 -6.70 -6.46
C PHE A 183 0.89 -7.44 -5.23
N LEU A 184 1.25 -6.75 -4.14
CA LEU A 184 1.58 -7.40 -2.87
C LEU A 184 0.30 -7.89 -2.17
N PRO A 185 0.37 -8.97 -1.36
CA PRO A 185 -0.75 -9.45 -0.58
C PRO A 185 -1.45 -8.33 0.22
N ALA A 186 -2.78 -8.40 0.29
CA ALA A 186 -3.62 -7.36 0.89
C ALA A 186 -3.29 -7.04 2.36
N VAL A 187 -2.65 -7.95 3.09
CA VAL A 187 -2.16 -7.72 4.46
C VAL A 187 -1.11 -6.60 4.57
N HIS A 188 -0.51 -6.19 3.45
CA HIS A 188 0.44 -5.07 3.36
C HIS A 188 -0.21 -3.76 2.89
N GLN A 189 -1.53 -3.73 2.72
CA GLN A 189 -2.27 -2.53 2.34
C GLN A 189 -2.23 -1.50 3.47
N GLY A 190 -1.96 -0.24 3.14
CA GLY A 190 -2.05 0.86 4.10
C GLY A 190 -3.47 1.00 4.63
N THR A 191 -3.61 0.87 5.95
CA THR A 191 -4.89 1.06 6.64
C THR A 191 -5.05 2.52 6.98
N ARG A 192 -5.95 3.21 6.26
CA ARG A 192 -6.24 4.62 6.51
C ARG A 192 -7.09 4.78 7.76
N VAL A 193 -6.60 5.60 8.68
CA VAL A 193 -7.23 5.98 9.94
C VAL A 193 -7.59 7.46 9.85
N LEU A 194 -8.88 7.75 10.01
CA LEU A 194 -9.42 9.10 10.12
C LEU A 194 -9.34 9.58 11.58
N PRO A 195 -8.98 10.84 11.84
CA PRO A 195 -9.16 11.42 13.16
C PRO A 195 -10.65 11.50 13.54
N GLY A 196 -11.00 11.13 14.78
CA GLY A 196 -12.36 11.26 15.33
C GLY A 196 -13.01 9.93 15.73
N ASP A 197 -14.32 9.96 15.97
CA ASP A 197 -15.09 8.86 16.58
C ASP A 197 -15.33 7.65 15.65
N ASN A 198 -15.16 7.82 14.34
CA ASN A 198 -15.29 6.75 13.35
C ASN A 198 -13.98 6.65 12.54
N PRO A 199 -12.90 6.12 13.16
CA PRO A 199 -11.56 6.17 12.60
C PRO A 199 -11.35 5.25 11.40
N ILE A 200 -12.14 4.18 11.28
CA ILE A 200 -12.07 3.23 10.18
C ILE A 200 -13.43 3.25 9.48
N ALA A 201 -13.41 3.44 8.16
CA ALA A 201 -14.62 3.43 7.35
C ALA A 201 -15.30 2.05 7.42
N ASN A 202 -16.64 2.05 7.40
CA ASN A 202 -17.47 0.83 7.35
C ASN A 202 -17.26 -0.15 8.53
N LEU A 203 -16.76 0.34 9.69
CA LEU A 203 -16.61 -0.50 10.88
C LEU A 203 -17.97 -0.83 11.54
N LYS A 204 -18.97 0.04 11.35
CA LYS A 204 -20.33 -0.18 11.83
C LYS A 204 -21.19 -0.67 10.67
N PRO A 205 -21.93 -1.78 10.82
CA PRO A 205 -22.84 -2.24 9.78
C PRO A 205 -23.94 -1.20 9.51
N PRO A 206 -24.34 -0.98 8.25
CA PRO A 206 -25.38 -0.03 7.91
C PRO A 206 -26.76 -0.59 8.31
N GLY A 207 -27.19 -0.32 9.54
CA GLY A 207 -28.59 -0.47 9.96
C GLY A 207 -29.18 -1.89 9.93
N SER A 208 -28.40 -2.93 9.67
CA SER A 208 -28.87 -4.31 9.74
C SER A 208 -28.98 -4.77 11.20
N SER A 209 -30.14 -5.36 11.55
CA SER A 209 -30.24 -6.22 12.72
C SER A 209 -29.35 -7.46 12.52
N GLY A 210 -28.94 -8.13 13.60
CA GLY A 210 -28.15 -9.36 13.51
C GLY A 210 -28.77 -10.38 12.54
N ASP A 211 -30.08 -10.55 12.61
CA ASP A 211 -30.84 -11.45 11.74
C ASP A 211 -30.73 -11.11 10.24
N LEU A 212 -30.75 -9.81 9.88
CA LEU A 212 -30.59 -9.39 8.48
C LEU A 212 -29.15 -9.63 8.00
N GLN A 213 -28.17 -9.38 8.85
CA GLN A 213 -26.77 -9.63 8.55
C GLN A 213 -26.50 -11.13 8.34
N GLU A 214 -27.11 -12.00 9.15
CA GLU A 214 -27.03 -13.46 8.97
C GLU A 214 -27.63 -13.91 7.64
N LEU A 215 -28.77 -13.33 7.23
CA LEU A 215 -29.38 -13.62 5.92
C LEU A 215 -28.49 -13.16 4.76
N GLU A 216 -27.88 -11.97 4.87
CA GLU A 216 -26.92 -11.48 3.88
C GLU A 216 -25.71 -12.40 3.75
N PHE A 217 -25.13 -12.84 4.87
CA PHE A 217 -24.03 -13.80 4.85
C PHE A 217 -24.44 -15.14 4.26
N GLY A 218 -25.63 -15.65 4.60
CA GLY A 218 -26.16 -16.89 4.04
C GLY A 218 -26.35 -16.81 2.51
N LEU A 219 -26.80 -15.67 1.99
CA LEU A 219 -26.92 -15.46 0.54
C LEU A 219 -25.55 -15.43 -0.14
N VAL A 220 -24.58 -14.69 0.42
CA VAL A 220 -23.22 -14.62 -0.13
C VAL A 220 -22.57 -16.01 -0.14
N ASP A 221 -22.74 -16.78 0.93
CA ASP A 221 -22.22 -18.14 1.04
C ASP A 221 -22.85 -19.08 0.00
N ALA A 222 -24.18 -19.03 -0.16
CA ALA A 222 -24.88 -19.80 -1.18
C ALA A 222 -24.40 -19.47 -2.61
N LEU A 223 -24.13 -18.20 -2.91
CA LEU A 223 -23.60 -17.77 -4.20
C LEU A 223 -22.16 -18.26 -4.41
N ASN A 224 -21.30 -18.12 -3.40
CA ASN A 224 -19.92 -18.63 -3.45
C ASN A 224 -19.90 -20.14 -3.68
N HIS A 225 -20.77 -20.88 -3.00
CA HIS A 225 -20.90 -22.33 -3.17
C HIS A 225 -21.34 -22.70 -4.59
N ARG A 226 -22.26 -21.95 -5.20
CA ARG A 226 -22.69 -22.19 -6.59
C ARG A 226 -21.55 -22.03 -7.59
N GLU A 227 -20.70 -21.02 -7.42
CA GLU A 227 -19.55 -20.76 -8.30
C GLU A 227 -18.42 -21.80 -8.10
N THR A 228 -18.22 -22.30 -6.88
CA THR A 228 -17.23 -23.38 -6.63
C THR A 228 -17.66 -24.75 -7.17
N TYR A 229 -18.96 -24.97 -7.40
CA TYR A 229 -19.51 -26.24 -7.88
C TYR A 229 -19.78 -26.30 -9.39
N GLU A 230 -19.71 -25.20 -10.15
CA GLU A 230 -19.61 -25.29 -11.61
C GLU A 230 -18.17 -25.66 -12.01
N PRO A 231 -17.91 -26.89 -12.48
CA PRO A 231 -16.58 -27.25 -12.96
C PRO A 231 -16.22 -26.37 -14.16
N GLN A 232 -14.93 -26.05 -14.30
CA GLN A 232 -14.29 -25.33 -15.40
C GLN A 232 -14.42 -26.02 -16.78
N HIS A 233 -15.58 -26.56 -17.14
CA HIS A 233 -15.83 -27.22 -18.42
C HIS A 233 -16.32 -26.27 -19.53
N GLN A 234 -16.47 -24.96 -19.26
CA GLN A 234 -16.91 -23.97 -20.26
C GLN A 234 -16.05 -22.69 -20.29
N ALA A 235 -14.76 -22.78 -19.97
CA ALA A 235 -13.85 -21.63 -20.00
C ALA A 235 -13.58 -21.05 -21.41
N GLY A 236 -14.09 -21.65 -22.48
CA GLY A 236 -13.91 -21.16 -23.86
C GLY A 236 -14.96 -20.16 -24.36
N GLY A 237 -16.12 -20.02 -23.71
CA GLY A 237 -17.26 -19.23 -24.23
C GLY A 237 -17.59 -17.93 -23.47
N ARG A 238 -17.35 -17.88 -22.15
CA ARG A 238 -17.85 -16.79 -21.27
C ARG A 238 -16.91 -15.58 -21.11
N ALA A 239 -15.97 -15.39 -22.04
CA ALA A 239 -15.20 -14.14 -22.09
C ALA A 239 -15.99 -13.02 -22.80
N HIS A 240 -16.96 -13.37 -23.65
CA HIS A 240 -17.78 -12.39 -24.39
C HIS A 240 -18.90 -11.80 -23.51
N GLU A 241 -19.59 -12.62 -22.70
CA GLU A 241 -20.71 -12.16 -21.85
C GLU A 241 -20.26 -11.22 -20.71
N ARG A 242 -19.02 -11.35 -20.20
CA ARG A 242 -18.49 -10.44 -19.18
C ARG A 242 -18.31 -9.00 -19.66
N HIS A 243 -18.28 -8.74 -20.97
CA HIS A 243 -18.24 -7.39 -21.50
C HIS A 243 -19.64 -6.74 -21.52
N ASP A 244 -20.69 -7.54 -21.64
CA ASP A 244 -22.07 -7.08 -21.79
C ASP A 244 -22.73 -6.78 -20.43
N ASP A 245 -22.42 -7.55 -19.38
CA ASP A 245 -22.93 -7.33 -18.02
C ASP A 245 -22.39 -6.05 -17.37
N PHE A 246 -21.14 -5.69 -17.66
CA PHE A 246 -20.56 -4.42 -17.20
C PHE A 246 -21.27 -3.23 -17.88
N CYS A 247 -21.66 -3.36 -19.14
CA CYS A 247 -22.40 -2.33 -19.88
C CYS A 247 -23.85 -2.16 -19.36
N THR A 248 -24.50 -3.25 -18.93
CA THR A 248 -25.86 -3.18 -18.35
C THR A 248 -25.88 -2.50 -16.98
N SER A 249 -24.84 -2.70 -16.16
CA SER A 249 -24.72 -2.03 -14.86
C SER A 249 -24.53 -0.50 -14.99
N ARG A 250 -23.91 -0.04 -16.09
CA ARG A 250 -23.73 1.38 -16.40
C ARG A 250 -25.03 2.04 -16.88
N ALA A 251 -25.83 1.33 -17.69
CA ALA A 251 -27.15 1.81 -18.12
C ALA A 251 -28.14 1.98 -16.96
N PHE A 252 -28.05 1.14 -15.92
CA PHE A 252 -28.89 1.27 -14.73
C PHE A 252 -28.53 2.48 -13.88
N ARG A 253 -27.22 2.85 -13.83
CA ARG A 253 -26.75 4.04 -13.12
C ARG A 253 -27.14 5.35 -13.81
N ASP A 254 -27.10 5.38 -15.14
CA ASP A 254 -27.48 6.56 -15.93
C ASP A 254 -29.02 6.77 -15.97
N GLY A 255 -29.81 5.70 -15.83
CA GLY A 255 -31.27 5.77 -15.73
C GLY A 255 -31.79 6.39 -14.42
N LEU A 256 -31.08 6.17 -13.31
CA LEU A 256 -31.45 6.72 -11.99
C LEU A 256 -31.16 8.23 -11.85
N SER A 257 -30.24 8.79 -12.65
CA SER A 257 -29.95 10.23 -12.65
C SER A 257 -30.99 11.08 -13.40
N ARG A 258 -31.90 10.48 -14.17
CA ARG A 258 -32.96 11.20 -14.92
C ARG A 258 -34.33 11.18 -14.23
N ALA A 259 -34.46 10.54 -13.08
CA ALA A 259 -35.71 10.46 -12.32
C ALA A 259 -35.81 11.48 -11.17
N THR A 260 -34.80 12.35 -11.01
CA THR A 260 -34.80 13.46 -10.04
C THR A 260 -34.49 14.78 -10.75
N THR A 261 -35.47 15.27 -11.50
CA THR A 261 -35.73 16.68 -11.81
C THR A 261 -37.23 16.87 -11.97
#